data_AF-F4GN21-F1
#
_entry.id   AF-F4GN21-F1
#
_cell.length_a   1.000
_cell.length_b   1.000
_cell.length_c   1.000
_cell.angle_alpha   90.00
_cell.angle_beta   90.00
_cell.angle_gamma   90.00
#
_symmetry.space_group_name_H-M   'P 1'
#
loop_
_entity.id
_entity.type
_entity.pdbx_description
1 polymer ?
#
loop_
_entity_poly.entity_id
_entity_poly.type
_entity_poly.pdbx_seq_one_letter_code
_entity_poly.pdbx_strand_id
1 'polypeptide(L)'
;MAMRGDDVIGMLLDPATQRLCFLKTEAKSRINLRAQTLEEARSGLDKDGGLPSSHALSFISARLMELGIDAPLVDAIDEALYRHGIPPESVKHLLFTFSGNSPQALLTQALQAYPGPIGQFGIGLYVDGHAAFVGAVYERVIADANHP
;
A
#
# COMPACT_ATOMS: atom_id res chain seq x y z
N MET A 1 20.76 0.05 2.85
CA MET A 1 19.82 1.00 3.47
C MET A 1 18.50 0.29 3.63
N ALA A 2 17.96 0.19 4.84
CA ALA A 2 16.62 -0.37 5.01
C ALA A 2 15.63 0.53 4.27
N MET A 3 14.79 -0.06 3.42
CA MET A 3 13.65 0.62 2.80
C MET A 3 12.63 0.89 3.92
N ARG A 4 12.78 2.01 4.63
CA ARG A 4 12.06 2.35 5.89
C ARG A 4 10.71 3.06 5.65
N GLY A 5 10.03 2.74 4.55
CA GLY A 5 8.61 3.07 4.42
C GLY A 5 7.83 1.88 4.97
N ASP A 6 7.21 2.04 6.14
CA ASP A 6 6.36 0.98 6.70
C ASP A 6 5.09 0.76 5.87
N ASP A 7 4.73 1.75 5.05
CA ASP A 7 3.51 1.77 4.27
C ASP A 7 3.77 1.94 2.77
N VAL A 8 2.98 1.24 1.97
CA VAL A 8 2.73 1.59 0.57
C VAL A 8 1.52 2.51 0.54
N ILE A 9 1.71 3.75 0.06
CA ILE A 9 0.69 4.81 0.14
C ILE A 9 0.43 5.37 -1.25
N GLY A 10 -0.83 5.31 -1.68
CA GLY A 10 -1.36 6.20 -2.72
C GLY A 10 -1.89 7.48 -2.09
N MET A 11 -1.62 8.63 -2.70
CA MET A 11 -2.13 9.93 -2.25
C MET A 11 -2.86 10.63 -3.39
N LEU A 12 -3.98 11.25 -3.06
CA LEU A 12 -4.73 12.11 -3.95
C LEU A 12 -5.08 13.39 -3.20
N LEU A 13 -4.70 14.54 -3.75
CA LEU A 13 -5.25 15.82 -3.31
C LEU A 13 -6.63 15.97 -3.96
N ASP A 14 -7.69 15.89 -3.16
CA ASP A 14 -9.05 16.05 -3.67
C ASP A 14 -9.22 17.48 -4.20
N PRO A 15 -9.50 17.66 -5.50
CA PRO A 15 -9.61 19.00 -6.08
C PRO A 15 -10.75 19.81 -5.48
N ALA A 16 -11.82 19.18 -4.99
CA ALA A 16 -12.98 19.86 -4.43
C ALA A 16 -12.74 20.33 -2.98
N THR A 17 -12.12 19.49 -2.16
CA THR A 17 -11.94 19.79 -0.72
C THR A 17 -10.54 20.31 -0.38
N GLN A 18 -9.57 20.15 -1.29
CA GLN A 18 -8.15 20.43 -1.07
C GLN A 18 -7.58 19.65 0.13
N ARG A 19 -8.15 18.47 0.42
CA ARG A 19 -7.68 17.57 1.49
C ARG A 19 -7.06 16.32 0.87
N LEU A 20 -6.12 15.71 1.59
CA LEU A 20 -5.51 14.45 1.18
C LEU A 20 -6.44 13.27 1.45
N CYS A 21 -6.64 12.48 0.40
CA CYS A 21 -7.16 11.12 0.46
C CYS A 21 -6.00 10.14 0.33
N PHE A 22 -6.04 9.07 1.12
CA PHE A 22 -4.98 8.07 1.20
C PHE A 22 -5.51 6.69 0.80
N LEU A 23 -4.67 5.96 0.08
CA LEU A 23 -4.81 4.52 -0.14
C LEU A 23 -3.64 3.81 0.54
N LYS A 24 -3.84 3.36 1.77
CA LYS A 24 -2.86 2.55 2.51
C LYS A 24 -2.95 1.12 2.02
N THR A 25 -1.84 0.56 1.57
CA THR A 25 -1.84 -0.72 0.87
C THR A 25 -0.97 -1.73 1.62
N GLU A 26 -1.45 -2.97 1.68
CA GLU A 26 -0.59 -4.11 1.94
C GLU A 26 -0.60 -5.08 0.78
N ALA A 27 0.60 -5.51 0.40
CA ALA A 27 0.82 -6.40 -0.72
C ALA A 27 1.41 -7.73 -0.22
N LYS A 28 0.78 -8.85 -0.56
CA LYS A 28 1.29 -10.19 -0.25
C LYS A 28 1.43 -11.03 -1.50
N SER A 29 2.60 -11.62 -1.67
CA SER A 29 2.89 -12.59 -2.73
C SER A 29 3.11 -13.97 -2.13
N ARG A 30 2.37 -14.99 -2.57
CA ARG A 30 2.46 -16.37 -2.07
C ARG A 30 2.13 -17.39 -3.16
N ILE A 31 2.93 -18.46 -3.26
CA ILE A 31 2.60 -19.60 -4.14
C ILE A 31 1.21 -20.14 -3.79
N ASN A 32 0.93 -20.33 -2.49
CA ASN A 32 -0.38 -20.73 -1.98
C ASN A 32 -0.85 -19.71 -0.95
N LEU A 33 -1.80 -18.86 -1.35
CA LEU A 33 -2.46 -17.90 -0.49
C LEU A 33 -3.36 -18.61 0.52
N ARG A 34 -3.27 -18.20 1.78
CA ARG A 34 -4.04 -18.75 2.91
C ARG A 34 -4.62 -17.62 3.74
N ALA A 35 -5.66 -17.91 4.53
CA ALA A 35 -6.29 -16.96 5.44
C ALA A 35 -5.28 -16.27 6.36
N GLN A 36 -4.34 -17.02 6.96
CA GLN A 36 -3.27 -16.48 7.80
C GLN A 36 -2.47 -15.35 7.13
N THR A 37 -2.18 -15.46 5.82
CA THR A 37 -1.47 -14.39 5.11
C THR A 37 -2.31 -13.12 4.99
N LEU A 38 -3.63 -13.25 4.88
CA LEU A 38 -4.54 -12.10 4.86
C LEU A 38 -4.68 -11.48 6.26
N GLU A 39 -4.68 -12.28 7.33
CA GLU A 39 -4.66 -11.80 8.72
C GLU A 39 -3.38 -11.01 9.04
N GLU A 40 -2.23 -11.49 8.57
CA GLU A 40 -0.95 -10.76 8.66
C GLU A 40 -1.01 -9.43 7.90
N ALA A 41 -1.55 -9.44 6.68
CA ALA A 41 -1.73 -8.21 5.90
C ALA A 41 -2.69 -7.23 6.56
N ARG A 42 -3.74 -7.75 7.19
CA ARG A 42 -4.71 -6.96 7.96
C ARG A 42 -4.04 -6.27 9.14
N SER A 43 -3.26 -7.03 9.90
CA SER A 43 -2.46 -6.50 11.01
C SER A 43 -1.44 -5.45 10.53
N GLY A 44 -0.85 -5.63 9.35
CA GLY A 44 0.02 -4.65 8.71
C GLY A 44 -0.70 -3.33 8.41
N LEU A 45 -1.87 -3.41 7.78
CA LEU A 45 -2.69 -2.24 7.48
C LEU A 45 -3.21 -1.53 8.75
N ASP A 46 -3.47 -2.27 9.83
CA ASP A 46 -3.96 -1.73 11.11
C ASP A 46 -2.86 -1.05 11.96
N LYS A 47 -1.59 -1.17 11.56
CA LYS A 47 -0.51 -0.36 12.16
C LYS A 47 -0.85 1.12 12.08
N ASP A 48 -0.37 1.87 13.06
CA ASP A 48 -0.65 3.31 13.21
C ASP A 48 -2.15 3.62 13.27
N GLY A 49 -2.93 2.70 13.83
CA GLY A 49 -4.38 2.83 13.96
C GLY A 49 -5.12 2.76 12.62
N GLY A 50 -4.50 2.16 11.60
CA GLY A 50 -5.04 2.12 10.24
C GLY A 50 -4.68 3.33 9.39
N LEU A 51 -4.01 4.34 9.95
CA LEU A 51 -3.64 5.55 9.23
C LEU A 51 -2.26 5.40 8.59
N PRO A 52 -1.91 6.20 7.56
CA PRO A 52 -0.54 6.30 7.11
C PRO A 52 0.39 6.72 8.25
N SER A 53 1.55 6.08 8.36
CA SER A 53 2.56 6.41 9.34
C SER A 53 3.11 7.81 9.08
N SER A 54 3.31 8.57 10.17
CA SER A 54 3.90 9.90 10.08
C SER A 54 5.29 9.88 9.47
N HIS A 55 6.07 8.82 9.74
CA HIS A 55 7.40 8.64 9.18
C HIS A 55 7.39 8.51 7.66
N ALA A 56 6.51 7.67 7.10
CA ALA A 56 6.42 7.51 5.65
C ALA A 56 6.01 8.82 4.96
N LEU A 57 5.05 9.55 5.53
CA LEU A 57 4.60 10.84 5.00
C LEU A 57 5.71 11.89 5.06
N SER A 58 6.41 12.05 6.19
CA SER A 58 7.54 12.99 6.29
C SER A 58 8.65 12.65 5.31
N PHE A 59 8.93 11.36 5.10
CA PHE A 59 9.91 10.93 4.10
C PHE A 59 9.48 11.32 2.68
N ILE A 60 8.21 11.09 2.31
CA ILE A 60 7.71 11.44 0.97
C ILE A 60 7.73 12.97 0.77
N SER A 61 7.26 13.75 1.75
CA SER A 61 7.31 15.22 1.73
C SER A 61 8.74 15.73 1.48
N ALA A 62 9.72 15.22 2.24
CA ALA A 62 11.12 15.57 2.06
C ALA A 62 11.66 15.22 0.67
N ARG A 63 11.31 14.04 0.12
CA ARG A 63 11.75 13.64 -1.24
C ARG A 63 11.14 14.48 -2.34
N LEU A 64 9.85 14.83 -2.23
CA LEU A 64 9.19 15.72 -3.18
C LEU A 64 9.84 17.12 -3.16
N MET A 65 10.14 17.63 -1.96
CA MET A 65 10.83 18.90 -1.78
C MET A 65 12.26 18.88 -2.36
N GLU A 66 13.04 17.83 -2.12
CA GLU A 66 14.38 17.65 -2.68
C GLU A 66 14.37 17.59 -4.21
N LEU A 67 13.36 16.95 -4.80
CA LEU A 67 13.17 16.86 -6.25
C LEU A 67 12.63 18.17 -6.85
N GLY A 68 12.15 19.10 -6.02
CA GLY A 68 11.53 20.35 -6.47
C GLY A 68 10.24 20.15 -7.25
N ILE A 69 9.51 19.06 -6.98
CA ILE A 69 8.27 18.71 -7.69
C ILE A 69 7.07 18.74 -6.75
N ASP A 70 5.90 19.05 -7.32
CA ASP A 70 4.59 18.94 -6.67
C ASP A 70 4.50 19.62 -5.28
N ALA A 71 4.89 20.91 -5.24
CA ALA A 71 4.78 21.74 -4.05
C ALA A 71 3.38 21.71 -3.38
N PRO A 72 2.25 21.69 -4.11
CA PRO A 72 0.93 21.55 -3.48
C PRO A 72 0.77 20.25 -2.70
N LEU A 73 1.34 19.14 -3.17
CA LEU A 73 1.30 17.87 -2.45
C LEU A 73 2.19 17.90 -1.20
N VAL A 74 3.37 18.54 -1.27
CA VAL A 74 4.25 18.77 -0.10
C VAL A 74 3.49 19.52 0.99
N ASP A 75 2.90 20.68 0.64
CA ASP A 75 2.12 21.49 1.57
C ASP A 75 0.97 20.68 2.18
N ALA A 76 0.24 19.93 1.35
CA ALA A 76 -0.89 19.12 1.83
C ALA A 76 -0.46 18.01 2.80
N ILE A 77 0.71 17.39 2.58
CA ILE A 77 1.28 16.39 3.50
C ILE A 77 1.66 17.04 4.83
N ASP A 78 2.31 18.20 4.79
CA ASP A 78 2.74 18.92 6.00
C ASP A 78 1.53 19.41 6.81
N GLU A 79 0.46 19.89 6.16
CA GLU A 79 -0.79 20.24 6.84
C GLU A 79 -1.44 19.02 7.52
N ALA A 80 -1.43 17.85 6.85
CA ALA A 80 -1.94 16.61 7.43
C ALA A 80 -1.10 16.14 8.63
N LEU A 81 0.23 16.31 8.59
CA LEU A 81 1.14 15.91 9.66
C LEU A 81 1.09 16.86 10.87
N TYR A 82 1.04 18.17 10.64
CA TYR A 82 1.33 19.16 11.68
C TYR A 82 0.15 20.03 12.11
N ARG A 83 -0.90 20.19 11.28
CA ARG A 83 -2.04 21.07 11.61
C ARG A 83 -3.34 20.34 11.83
N HIS A 84 -3.73 19.48 10.91
CA HIS A 84 -5.10 18.95 10.86
C HIS A 84 -5.22 17.49 11.29
N GLY A 85 -4.11 16.74 11.25
CA GLY A 85 -4.17 15.29 11.37
C GLY A 85 -4.78 14.64 10.13
N ILE A 86 -4.86 13.31 10.16
CA ILE A 86 -5.46 12.51 9.09
C ILE A 86 -6.83 12.01 9.57
N PRO A 87 -7.94 12.48 8.98
CA PRO A 87 -9.25 11.93 9.28
C PRO A 87 -9.36 10.48 8.76
N PRO A 88 -9.84 9.50 9.56
CA PRO A 88 -9.95 8.11 9.12
C PRO A 88 -10.78 7.92 7.84
N GLU A 89 -11.79 8.77 7.62
CA GLU A 89 -12.65 8.76 6.44
C GLU A 89 -11.93 9.14 5.14
N SER A 90 -10.78 9.82 5.21
CA SER A 90 -9.95 10.10 4.03
C SER A 90 -9.02 8.94 3.69
N VAL A 91 -8.98 7.90 4.51
CA VAL A 91 -8.17 6.70 4.29
C VAL A 91 -9.04 5.58 3.75
N LYS A 92 -8.51 4.88 2.74
CA LYS A 92 -8.99 3.57 2.33
C LYS A 92 -7.85 2.58 2.40
N HIS A 93 -8.19 1.32 2.67
CA HIS A 93 -7.23 0.23 2.68
C HIS A 93 -7.33 -0.58 1.40
N LEU A 94 -6.17 -0.98 0.87
CA LEU A 94 -6.08 -1.92 -0.24
C LEU A 94 -5.31 -3.16 0.20
N LEU A 95 -5.95 -4.31 0.06
CA LEU A 95 -5.30 -5.61 0.16
C LEU A 95 -4.99 -6.11 -1.26
N PHE A 96 -3.72 -6.10 -1.64
CA PHE A 96 -3.27 -6.63 -2.92
C PHE A 96 -2.64 -8.01 -2.73
N THR A 97 -3.14 -9.00 -3.44
CA THR A 97 -2.59 -10.37 -3.41
C THR A 97 -2.12 -10.80 -4.78
N PHE A 98 -0.96 -11.44 -4.81
CA PHE A 98 -0.43 -12.09 -5.99
C PHE A 98 -0.13 -13.56 -5.67
N SER A 99 -0.88 -14.49 -6.26
CA SER A 99 -0.85 -15.89 -5.83
C SER A 99 -0.89 -16.93 -6.94
N GLY A 100 -0.43 -18.14 -6.59
CA GLY A 100 -0.49 -19.35 -7.42
C GLY A 100 -1.74 -20.19 -7.23
N ASN A 101 -2.72 -19.69 -6.47
CA ASN A 101 -4.08 -20.24 -6.35
C ASN A 101 -5.10 -19.09 -6.40
N SER A 102 -6.37 -19.41 -6.69
CA SER A 102 -7.44 -18.42 -6.78
C SER A 102 -7.66 -17.68 -5.44
N PRO A 103 -7.54 -16.34 -5.42
CA PRO A 103 -7.69 -15.54 -4.20
C PRO A 103 -9.14 -15.17 -3.88
N GLN A 104 -10.09 -15.38 -4.80
CA GLN A 104 -11.43 -14.78 -4.76
C GLN A 104 -12.18 -15.07 -3.45
N ALA A 105 -12.29 -16.34 -3.07
CA ALA A 105 -13.02 -16.74 -1.86
C ALA A 105 -12.35 -16.20 -0.58
N LEU A 106 -11.02 -16.28 -0.51
CA LEU A 106 -10.25 -15.80 0.64
C LEU A 106 -10.36 -14.28 0.80
N LEU A 107 -10.23 -13.52 -0.28
CA LEU A 107 -10.39 -12.06 -0.26
C LEU A 107 -11.82 -11.66 0.09
N THR A 108 -12.82 -12.33 -0.47
CA THR A 108 -14.23 -12.03 -0.17
C THR A 108 -14.52 -12.23 1.31
N GLN A 109 -14.06 -13.35 1.88
CA GLN A 109 -14.21 -13.63 3.31
C GLN A 109 -13.48 -12.59 4.17
N ALA A 110 -12.25 -12.24 3.82
CA ALA A 110 -11.47 -11.25 4.58
C ALA A 110 -12.12 -9.86 4.56
N LEU A 111 -12.67 -9.42 3.42
CA LEU A 111 -13.36 -8.14 3.31
C LEU A 111 -14.69 -8.13 4.10
N GLN A 112 -15.46 -9.23 4.04
CA GLN A 112 -16.73 -9.35 4.77
C GLN A 112 -16.55 -9.46 6.28
N ALA A 113 -15.43 -10.05 6.74
CA ALA A 113 -15.14 -10.23 8.15
C ALA A 113 -14.65 -8.96 8.84
N TYR A 114 -14.34 -7.88 8.10
CA TYR A 114 -13.78 -6.67 8.68
C TYR A 114 -14.85 -5.83 9.42
N PRO A 115 -14.69 -5.58 10.73
CA PRO A 115 -15.67 -4.82 11.50
C PRO A 115 -15.31 -3.33 11.62
N GLY A 116 -14.14 -2.91 11.14
CA GLY A 116 -13.63 -1.57 11.37
C GLY A 116 -14.23 -0.51 10.43
N PRO A 117 -13.94 0.78 10.70
CA PRO A 117 -14.58 1.88 9.99
C PRO A 117 -13.93 2.24 8.65
N ILE A 118 -12.72 1.74 8.36
CA ILE A 118 -11.96 2.15 7.17
C ILE A 118 -12.41 1.34 5.96
N GLY A 119 -12.84 2.03 4.89
CA GLY A 119 -13.25 1.36 3.66
C GLY A 119 -12.14 0.51 3.05
N GLN A 120 -12.47 -0.70 2.59
CA GLN A 120 -11.49 -1.64 2.05
C GLN A 120 -11.73 -1.99 0.58
N PHE A 121 -10.63 -2.25 -0.13
CA PHE A 121 -10.60 -2.89 -1.43
C PHE A 121 -9.73 -4.15 -1.38
N GLY A 122 -10.13 -5.18 -2.11
CA GLY A 122 -9.32 -6.38 -2.33
C GLY A 122 -9.05 -6.56 -3.82
N ILE A 123 -7.77 -6.69 -4.18
CA ILE A 123 -7.35 -7.02 -5.54
C ILE A 123 -6.56 -8.32 -5.48
N GLY A 124 -6.96 -9.30 -6.30
CA GLY A 124 -6.30 -10.59 -6.39
C GLY A 124 -5.82 -10.87 -7.80
N LEU A 125 -4.51 -10.99 -7.96
CA LEU A 125 -3.86 -11.46 -9.18
C LEU A 125 -3.50 -12.94 -9.02
N TYR A 126 -4.08 -13.78 -9.87
CA TYR A 126 -3.81 -15.22 -9.90
C TYR A 126 -2.97 -15.58 -11.12
N VAL A 127 -1.88 -16.33 -10.91
CA VAL A 127 -1.04 -16.90 -11.99
C VAL A 127 -0.71 -18.36 -11.66
N ASP A 128 -1.18 -19.29 -12.50
CA ASP A 128 -1.02 -20.75 -12.34
C ASP A 128 0.45 -21.19 -12.16
N GLY A 129 1.39 -20.44 -12.77
CA GLY A 129 2.83 -20.63 -12.63
C GLY A 129 3.53 -19.62 -11.72
N HIS A 130 2.89 -19.17 -10.63
CA HIS A 130 3.38 -18.06 -9.77
C HIS A 130 4.88 -18.11 -9.46
N ALA A 131 5.39 -19.25 -8.97
CA ALA A 131 6.80 -19.39 -8.60
C ALA A 131 7.74 -19.21 -9.81
N ALA A 132 7.39 -19.82 -10.95
CA ALA A 132 8.15 -19.72 -12.18
C ALA A 132 8.11 -18.30 -12.75
N PHE A 133 6.94 -17.65 -12.72
CA PHE A 133 6.79 -16.26 -13.14
C PHE A 133 7.65 -15.32 -12.30
N VAL A 134 7.57 -15.42 -10.98
CA VAL A 134 8.39 -14.60 -10.08
C VAL A 134 9.87 -14.85 -10.32
N GLY A 135 10.29 -16.12 -10.45
CA GLY A 135 11.67 -16.49 -10.78
C GLY A 135 12.17 -15.82 -12.06
N ALA A 136 11.41 -15.92 -13.14
CA ALA A 136 11.75 -15.32 -14.43
C ALA A 136 11.89 -13.79 -14.37
N VAL A 137 11.04 -13.11 -13.58
CA VAL A 137 11.16 -11.65 -13.36
C VAL A 137 12.48 -11.31 -12.66
N TYR A 138 12.83 -12.03 -11.58
CA TYR A 138 14.10 -11.79 -10.87
C TYR A 138 15.32 -12.08 -11.75
N GLU A 139 15.30 -13.19 -12.49
CA GLU A 139 16.37 -13.52 -13.44
C GLU A 139 16.56 -12.42 -14.48
N ARG A 140 15.46 -11.88 -15.02
CA ARG A 140 15.51 -10.79 -15.99
C ARG A 140 16.06 -9.50 -15.39
N VAL A 141 15.60 -9.10 -14.21
CA VAL A 141 16.10 -7.91 -13.50
C VAL A 141 17.61 -8.01 -13.25
N ILE A 142 18.10 -9.19 -12.84
CA ILE A 142 19.53 -9.43 -12.64
C ILE A 142 20.29 -9.34 -13.97
N ALA A 143 19.76 -9.93 -15.05
CA ALA A 143 20.40 -9.85 -16.36
C ALA A 143 20.50 -8.41 -16.86
N ASP A 144 19.42 -7.63 -16.75
CA ASP A 144 19.36 -6.23 -17.20
C ASP A 144 20.25 -5.31 -16.33
N ALA A 145 20.32 -5.55 -15.01
CA ALA A 145 21.20 -4.77 -14.12
C ALA A 145 22.69 -4.89 -14.47
N ASN A 146 23.09 -5.97 -15.14
CA ASN A 146 24.46 -6.18 -15.60
C ASN A 146 24.74 -5.55 -16.98
N HIS A 147 23.71 -5.01 -17.65
CA HIS A 147 23.80 -4.36 -18.97
C HIS A 147 23.28 -2.90 -18.86
N PRO A 148 24.11 -1.97 -18.35
CA PRO A 148 23.72 -0.56 -18.14
C PRO A 148 23.52 0.23 -19.44
#